data_AF-A0AB33B6S9-F1
#
_entry.id   AF-A0AB33B6S9-F1
#
_cell.length_a   1.000
_cell.length_b   1.000
_cell.length_c   1.000
_cell.angle_alpha   90.00
_cell.angle_beta   90.00
_cell.angle_gamma   90.00
#
_symmetry.space_group_name_H-M   'P 1'
#
loop_
_entity.id
_entity.type
_entity.pdbx_description
1 polymer ?
#
loop_
_entity_poly.entity_id
_entity_poly.type
_entity_poly.pdbx_seq_one_letter_code
_entity_poly.pdbx_strand_id
1 'polypeptide(L)'
;MHEHKVYVYVVDKEYQPTQDQKDQAISFFEIIVPEAEHYPCGWDNAKITLDSKFIESPFALIAGLPSGSNKYWLIDEDENAANSDEDDYDELALDTQLRPEIIKELENILGTELALVWEPDY
;
A
#
# COMPACT_ATOMS: atom_id res chain seq x y z
N MET A 1 8.57 -13.14 -15.29
CA MET A 1 7.41 -12.60 -14.58
C MET A 1 7.82 -11.20 -14.19
N HIS A 2 6.96 -10.23 -14.53
CA HIS A 2 7.28 -8.83 -14.42
C HIS A 2 6.78 -8.33 -13.07
N GLU A 3 7.66 -7.96 -12.14
CA GLU A 3 7.28 -7.64 -10.75
C GLU A 3 6.96 -6.14 -10.61
N HIS A 4 5.69 -5.75 -10.72
CA HIS A 4 5.28 -4.40 -10.34
C HIS A 4 5.19 -4.28 -8.81
N LYS A 5 5.48 -3.09 -8.27
CA LYS A 5 5.46 -2.86 -6.82
C LYS A 5 4.52 -1.73 -6.46
N VAL A 6 3.79 -1.90 -5.36
CA VAL A 6 2.99 -0.84 -4.75
C VAL A 6 3.75 -0.25 -3.57
N TYR A 7 3.68 1.07 -3.45
CA TYR A 7 4.20 1.81 -2.31
C TYR A 7 3.11 2.68 -1.71
N VAL A 8 2.91 2.60 -0.40
CA VAL A 8 2.13 3.56 0.38
C VAL A 8 3.10 4.32 1.27
N TYR A 9 3.26 5.62 1.05
CA TYR A 9 4.33 6.40 1.67
C TYR A 9 3.83 7.65 2.38
N VAL A 10 4.56 8.05 3.42
CA VAL A 10 4.35 9.29 4.16
C VAL A 10 4.69 10.51 3.28
N VAL A 11 3.73 11.41 3.13
CA VAL A 11 3.90 12.62 2.30
C VAL A 11 4.74 13.69 3.01
N ASP A 12 4.54 13.85 4.32
CA ASP A 12 5.30 14.82 5.12
C ASP A 12 6.72 14.31 5.42
N LYS A 13 7.71 14.92 4.75
CA LYS A 13 9.12 14.56 4.87
C LYS A 13 9.73 14.84 6.23
N GLU A 14 9.15 15.74 7.02
CA GLU A 14 9.64 16.08 8.36
C GLU A 14 9.01 15.18 9.43
N TYR A 15 7.91 14.49 9.10
CA TYR A 15 7.25 13.56 10.02
C TYR A 15 8.06 12.28 10.21
N GLN A 16 8.09 11.78 11.45
CA GLN A 16 8.76 10.53 11.80
C GLN A 16 7.75 9.66 12.57
N PRO A 17 7.15 8.65 11.91
CA PRO A 17 6.28 7.72 12.61
C PRO A 17 7.05 7.02 13.74
N THR A 18 6.38 6.78 14.86
CA THR A 18 6.95 5.96 15.94
C THR A 18 7.05 4.50 15.52
N GLN A 19 7.85 3.69 16.22
CA GLN A 19 7.93 2.26 15.92
C GLN A 19 6.57 1.57 16.04
N ASP A 20 5.80 1.90 17.08
CA ASP A 20 4.46 1.33 17.29
C ASP A 20 3.51 1.64 16.13
N GLN A 21 3.60 2.85 15.56
CA GLN A 21 2.80 3.22 14.38
C GLN A 21 3.23 2.44 13.14
N LYS A 22 4.54 2.26 12.93
CA LYS A 22 5.08 1.46 11.82
C LYS A 22 4.63 0.01 11.92
N ASP A 23 4.76 -0.59 13.10
CA ASP A 23 4.41 -1.99 13.33
C ASP A 23 2.91 -2.22 13.09
N GLN A 24 2.05 -1.32 13.58
CA GLN A 24 0.61 -1.37 13.32
C GLN A 24 0.28 -1.20 11.84
N ALA A 25 0.96 -0.26 11.16
CA ALA A 25 0.74 -0.02 9.74
C ALA A 25 1.16 -1.23 8.89
N ILE A 26 2.27 -1.88 9.23
CA ILE A 26 2.73 -3.11 8.57
C ILE A 26 1.74 -4.24 8.80
N SER A 27 1.31 -4.48 10.04
CA SER A 27 0.32 -5.52 10.34
C SER A 27 -1.01 -5.29 9.62
N PHE A 28 -1.47 -4.04 9.51
CA PHE A 28 -2.66 -3.73 8.73
C PHE A 28 -2.43 -3.91 7.23
N PHE A 29 -1.25 -3.54 6.73
CA PHE A 29 -0.88 -3.71 5.34
C PHE A 29 -0.83 -5.18 4.92
N GLU A 30 -0.35 -6.08 5.78
CA GLU A 30 -0.39 -7.54 5.59
C GLU A 30 -1.82 -8.10 5.51
N ILE A 31 -2.80 -7.47 6.18
CA ILE A 31 -4.21 -7.88 6.09
C ILE A 31 -4.79 -7.51 4.72
N ILE A 32 -4.50 -6.30 4.25
CA ILE A 32 -5.06 -5.82 2.98
C ILE A 32 -4.28 -6.34 1.75
N VAL A 33 -3.05 -6.82 1.94
CA VAL A 33 -2.24 -7.51 0.94
C VAL A 33 -1.94 -8.94 1.44
N PRO A 34 -2.89 -9.88 1.32
CA PRO A 34 -2.75 -11.23 1.87
C PRO A 34 -1.67 -12.08 1.17
N GLU A 35 -1.36 -11.79 -0.10
CA GLU A 35 -0.35 -12.51 -0.87
C GLU A 35 0.47 -11.53 -1.71
N ALA A 36 1.78 -11.76 -1.81
CA ALA A 36 2.69 -11.00 -2.67
C ALA A 36 3.98 -11.80 -2.92
N GLU A 37 4.61 -11.63 -4.08
CA GLU A 37 5.95 -12.20 -4.34
C GLU A 37 7.01 -11.50 -3.47
N HIS A 38 6.94 -10.17 -3.37
CA HIS A 38 7.65 -9.42 -2.34
C HIS A 38 6.69 -9.13 -1.18
N TYR A 39 6.88 -9.88 -0.09
CA TYR A 39 6.00 -9.85 1.08
C TYR A 39 5.84 -8.42 1.63
N PRO A 40 4.62 -8.04 2.08
CA PRO A 40 4.35 -6.72 2.64
C PRO A 40 5.30 -6.37 3.79
N CYS A 41 5.99 -5.23 3.69
CA CYS A 41 6.87 -4.78 4.75
C CYS A 41 6.98 -3.25 4.81
N GLY A 42 7.60 -2.75 5.87
CA GLY A 42 7.90 -1.33 6.05
C GLY A 42 9.35 -1.00 5.70
N TRP A 43 9.56 0.14 5.07
CA TRP A 43 10.86 0.63 4.61
C TRP A 43 11.11 2.06 5.11
N ASP A 44 12.09 2.20 6.01
CA ASP A 44 12.55 3.49 6.52
C ASP A 44 13.40 4.25 5.51
N ASN A 45 13.26 5.58 5.49
CA ASN A 45 13.95 6.49 4.56
C ASN A 45 13.85 6.01 3.11
N ALA A 46 12.64 5.57 2.73
CA ALA A 46 12.35 4.98 1.44
C ALA A 46 12.69 5.95 0.30
N LYS A 47 13.31 5.38 -0.75
CA LYS A 47 13.63 6.08 -1.99
C LYS A 47 12.97 5.34 -3.14
N ILE A 48 11.80 5.81 -3.55
CA ILE A 48 10.96 5.19 -4.57
C ILE A 48 11.34 5.80 -5.93
N THR A 49 11.62 4.96 -6.92
CA THR A 49 12.03 5.39 -8.25
C THR A 49 10.87 5.26 -9.23
N LEU A 50 10.44 6.38 -9.82
CA LEU A 50 9.35 6.42 -10.81
C LEU A 50 9.82 7.21 -12.03
N ASP A 51 10.00 6.57 -13.18
CA ASP A 51 10.26 7.24 -14.47
C ASP A 51 11.29 8.37 -14.41
N SER A 52 12.44 8.11 -13.79
CA SER A 52 13.55 9.07 -13.58
C SER A 52 13.34 10.13 -12.50
N LYS A 53 12.27 10.05 -11.71
CA LYS A 53 12.05 10.83 -10.50
C LYS A 53 12.24 9.96 -9.27
N PHE A 54 12.64 10.60 -8.18
CA PHE A 54 12.73 9.97 -6.87
C PHE A 54 11.74 10.61 -5.92
N ILE A 55 10.97 9.78 -5.23
CA ILE A 55 10.20 10.17 -4.06
C ILE A 55 11.00 9.74 -2.84
N GLU A 56 11.34 10.70 -2.00
CA GLU A 56 11.96 10.46 -0.70
C GLU A 56 10.86 10.55 0.35
N SER A 57 10.73 9.49 1.14
CA SER A 57 9.78 9.39 2.24
C SER A 57 10.48 8.93 3.51
N PRO A 58 10.13 9.46 4.69
CA PRO A 58 10.68 8.96 5.96
C PRO A 58 10.27 7.50 6.22
N PHE A 59 9.14 7.06 5.70
CA PHE A 59 8.65 5.69 5.81
C PHE A 59 7.71 5.34 4.64
N ALA A 60 7.81 4.11 4.13
CA ALA A 60 6.87 3.58 3.14
C ALA A 60 6.55 2.12 3.44
N LEU A 61 5.32 1.71 3.16
CA LEU A 61 4.91 0.32 3.04
C LEU A 61 5.14 -0.12 1.59
N ILE A 62 5.61 -1.35 1.40
CA ILE A 62 5.94 -1.90 0.08
C ILE A 62 5.44 -3.35 -0.05
N ALA A 63 4.88 -3.68 -1.20
CA ALA A 63 4.62 -5.06 -1.63
C ALA A 63 4.86 -5.18 -3.15
N GLY A 64 5.26 -6.36 -3.62
CA GLY A 64 5.56 -6.64 -5.03
C GLY A 64 4.74 -7.80 -5.56
N LEU A 65 4.10 -7.61 -6.71
CA LEU A 65 3.00 -8.44 -7.22
C LEU A 65 1.96 -8.73 -6.13
N PRO A 66 1.39 -7.68 -5.51
CA PRO A 66 0.41 -7.86 -4.46
C PRO A 66 -0.90 -8.42 -5.00
N SER A 67 -1.52 -9.30 -4.23
CA SER A 67 -2.93 -9.66 -4.36
C SER A 67 -3.73 -8.95 -3.29
N GLY A 68 -5.00 -8.68 -3.55
CA GLY A 68 -5.88 -8.01 -2.61
C GLY A 68 -7.35 -8.28 -2.90
N SER A 69 -8.17 -8.15 -1.87
CA SER A 69 -9.62 -8.28 -1.99
C SER A 69 -10.25 -6.93 -2.36
N ASN A 70 -11.34 -7.00 -3.14
CA ASN A 70 -12.18 -5.83 -3.45
C ASN A 70 -12.81 -5.20 -2.20
N LYS A 71 -12.77 -5.87 -1.04
CA LYS A 71 -13.11 -5.28 0.26
C LYS A 71 -12.21 -4.09 0.62
N TYR A 72 -10.92 -4.16 0.26
CA TYR A 72 -9.92 -3.16 0.62
C TYR A 72 -9.44 -2.32 -0.57
N TRP A 73 -9.36 -2.96 -1.73
CA TRP A 73 -8.90 -2.36 -2.98
C TRP A 73 -10.08 -2.02 -3.88
N LEU A 74 -9.90 -1.02 -4.75
CA LEU A 74 -10.86 -0.68 -5.80
C LEU A 74 -10.56 -1.53 -7.04
N ILE A 75 -10.99 -2.79 -7.01
CA ILE A 75 -10.81 -3.75 -8.12
C ILE A 75 -12.01 -3.64 -9.07
N ASP A 76 -13.22 -3.63 -8.51
CA ASP A 76 -14.47 -3.39 -9.23
C ASP A 76 -15.28 -2.30 -8.50
N GLU A 77 -15.54 -1.20 -9.20
CA GLU A 77 -16.27 -0.03 -8.68
C GLU A 77 -17.77 -0.31 -8.48
N ASP A 78 -18.35 -1.27 -9.23
CA ASP A 78 -19.75 -1.64 -9.13
C ASP A 78 -20.03 -2.58 -7.94
N GLU A 79 -18.97 -3.20 -7.42
CA GLU A 79 -19.03 -4.05 -6.24
C GLU A 79 -18.80 -3.26 -4.94
N ASN A 80 -19.72 -3.50 -3.99
CA ASN A 80 -19.67 -2.88 -2.67
C ASN A 80 -18.76 -3.66 -1.73
N ALA A 81 -17.76 -2.99 -1.16
CA ALA A 81 -16.84 -3.53 -0.16
C ALA A 81 -17.52 -4.30 0.99
N ALA A 82 -18.73 -3.87 1.41
CA ALA A 82 -19.47 -4.53 2.49
C ALA A 82 -19.98 -5.93 2.13
N ASN A 83 -20.05 -6.26 0.85
CA ASN A 83 -20.46 -7.57 0.35
C ASN A 83 -19.28 -8.40 -0.17
N SER A 84 -18.08 -7.80 -0.27
CA SER A 84 -16.87 -8.48 -0.72
C SER A 84 -16.25 -9.29 0.41
N ASP A 85 -15.85 -10.53 0.12
CA ASP A 85 -15.14 -11.39 1.05
C ASP A 85 -13.65 -11.01 1.11
N GLU A 86 -13.06 -11.02 2.30
CA GLU A 86 -11.63 -10.73 2.46
C GLU A 86 -10.75 -11.87 1.93
N ASP A 87 -11.28 -13.09 1.93
CA ASP A 87 -10.61 -14.28 1.40
C ASP A 87 -10.75 -14.41 -0.14
N ASP A 88 -11.59 -13.59 -0.77
CA ASP A 88 -11.72 -13.50 -2.24
C ASP A 88 -10.81 -12.38 -2.75
N TYR A 89 -9.54 -12.73 -2.98
CA TYR A 89 -8.50 -11.83 -3.44
C TYR A 89 -7.90 -12.28 -4.77
N ASP A 90 -7.57 -11.30 -5.60
CA ASP A 90 -6.94 -11.47 -6.90
C ASP A 90 -5.65 -10.65 -6.98
N GLU A 91 -4.76 -11.02 -7.91
CA GLU A 91 -3.58 -10.21 -8.25
C GLU A 91 -4.03 -8.80 -8.66
N LEU A 92 -3.45 -7.78 -8.01
CA LEU A 92 -3.80 -6.40 -8.26
C LEU A 92 -3.17 -5.93 -9.57
N ALA A 93 -3.93 -5.15 -10.34
CA ALA A 93 -3.39 -4.52 -11.53
C ALA A 93 -2.57 -3.27 -11.17
N LEU A 94 -1.69 -2.87 -12.09
CA LEU A 94 -1.09 -1.53 -12.03
C LEU A 94 -2.18 -0.47 -11.92
N ASP A 95 -1.88 0.58 -11.14
CA ASP A 95 -2.78 1.69 -10.86
C ASP A 95 -4.01 1.36 -10.00
N THR A 96 -4.19 0.11 -9.55
CA THR A 96 -5.25 -0.23 -8.58
C THR A 96 -5.09 0.62 -7.32
N GLN A 97 -6.18 1.23 -6.88
CA GLN A 97 -6.19 2.15 -5.74
C GLN A 97 -6.72 1.44 -4.49
N LEU A 98 -6.29 1.90 -3.32
CA LEU A 98 -6.98 1.58 -2.08
C LEU A 98 -8.34 2.27 -2.04
N ARG A 99 -9.31 1.64 -1.38
CA ARG A 99 -10.56 2.32 -1.05
C ARG A 99 -10.28 3.51 -0.11
N PRO A 100 -11.04 4.61 -0.21
CA PRO A 100 -10.80 5.81 0.61
C PRO A 100 -10.80 5.56 2.12
N GLU A 101 -11.58 4.59 2.59
CA GLU A 101 -11.66 4.25 4.02
C GLU A 101 -10.36 3.57 4.51
N ILE A 102 -9.72 2.80 3.64
CA ILE A 102 -8.51 2.01 3.96
C ILE A 102 -7.27 2.89 3.99
N ILE A 103 -7.13 3.80 3.02
CA ILE A 103 -6.03 4.78 3.07
C ILE A 103 -6.18 5.68 4.30
N LYS A 104 -7.41 6.08 4.65
CA LYS A 104 -7.69 6.85 5.87
C LYS A 104 -7.38 6.08 7.15
N GLU A 105 -7.63 4.77 7.18
CA GLU A 105 -7.25 3.92 8.30
C GLU A 105 -5.72 3.87 8.47
N LEU A 106 -4.98 3.69 7.38
CA LEU A 106 -3.52 3.78 7.40
C LEU A 106 -3.02 5.15 7.85
N GLU A 107 -3.64 6.25 7.39
CA GLU A 107 -3.32 7.61 7.83
C GLU A 107 -3.58 7.81 9.33
N ASN A 108 -4.66 7.23 9.87
CA ASN A 108 -4.94 7.28 11.31
C ASN A 108 -3.91 6.50 12.11
N ILE A 109 -3.45 5.34 11.62
CA ILE A 109 -2.41 4.54 12.26
C ILE A 109 -1.07 5.29 12.23
N LEU A 110 -0.64 5.76 11.06
CA LEU A 110 0.63 6.47 10.88
C LEU A 110 0.60 7.90 11.40
N GLY A 111 -0.58 8.48 11.65
CA GLY A 111 -0.75 9.82 12.20
C GLY A 111 -0.41 10.95 11.23
N THR A 112 -0.42 10.69 9.92
CA THR A 112 -0.04 11.64 8.87
C THR A 112 -0.67 11.26 7.52
N GLU A 113 -0.69 12.18 6.57
CA GLU A 113 -1.17 11.94 5.20
C GLU A 113 -0.27 10.97 4.44
N LEU A 114 -0.90 10.12 3.64
CA LEU A 114 -0.25 9.10 2.83
C LEU A 114 -0.56 9.29 1.35
N ALA A 115 0.32 8.77 0.51
CA ALA A 115 0.07 8.64 -0.92
C ALA A 115 0.43 7.22 -1.39
N LEU A 116 -0.26 6.78 -2.45
CA LEU A 116 -0.04 5.49 -3.10
C LEU A 116 0.56 5.69 -4.49
N VAL A 117 1.59 4.93 -4.81
CA VAL A 117 2.19 4.89 -6.16
C VAL A 117 2.56 3.47 -6.53
N TRP A 118 2.52 3.19 -7.84
CA TRP A 118 3.02 1.94 -8.40
C TRP A 118 4.34 2.18 -9.13
N GLU A 119 5.31 1.32 -8.88
CA GLU A 119 6.52 1.20 -9.69
C GLU A 119 6.25 0.13 -10.77
N PRO A 120 6.10 0.55 -12.04
CA PRO A 120 5.93 -0.38 -13.15
C PRO A 120 7.24 -1.13 -13.40
N ASP A 121 7.11 -2.40 -13.78
CA ASP A 121 8.26 -3.16 -14.28
C ASP A 121 8.52 -2.81 -15.75
N TYR A 122 9.79 -2.61 -16.13
CA TYR A 122 10.25 -2.19 -17.46
C TYR A 122 11.20 -3.20 -18.12
#